data_AF-A0A5D3BBK7-F1
#
_entry.id   AF-A0A5D3BBK7-F1
#
_cell.length_a   1.000
_cell.length_b   1.000
_cell.length_c   1.000
_cell.angle_alpha   90.00
_cell.angle_beta   90.00
_cell.angle_gamma   90.00
#
_symmetry.space_group_name_H-M   'P 1'
#
loop_
_entity.id
_entity.type
_entity.pdbx_description
1 polymer ?
#
loop_
_entity_poly.entity_id
_entity_poly.type
_entity_poly.pdbx_seq_one_letter_code
_entity_poly.pdbx_strand_id
1 'polypeptide(L)'
;MKEPSRKKVPNQSYGFYEQPQQEPGSCYWPPINHGDGLYSDDAFDQNHLPSEAFKQYCNLESSSGTNSYPHQNSSSTASFTSNGSPSSHQECHSYPIDLYHSPDNNCGSPISRSCLTDDAADDLRHKIRELETAMLGPDADGLDVYSITEPIHPLLPVQDAGWKDVADIISRRDLKEMLCACARAIDENDMLTGEWLVSELRGMVSVSGEPIQRLGAYLLEALVARTASSGSSIYKALRCKEPIGAELLSYMHVLYEICPYFKFGYLSANGAIAEAIKGENRVHIIDFQIAQGNQWITLMQALANRPGGPPKVTITGIDDSTSAFARGGGLEIVRKRLLILAESLKIPFEFHGIAGSASETQREDLKVQPGEAIAVSFSLVLHHMPDESVGSQNHRDRILQLVKSLSPKVVTVVELESNNNTAPFLSRFLQTLKYYTAVFESIDVTLPRDHKERINVEQHCLARDIVNLVACEGTERIERHELFRKWRSRLFMAGFKPHPLSPFVNATIEALLKNYCDKYTLEERDGVLYLGWLNQNLVTSSAWI
;
A
#
# COMPACT_ATOMS: atom_id res chain seq x y z
N MET A 1 47.36 51.36 -35.50
CA MET A 1 47.12 52.59 -34.68
C MET A 1 45.87 52.35 -33.83
N LYS A 2 45.59 53.16 -32.81
CA LYS A 2 44.60 52.84 -31.74
C LYS A 2 43.13 53.00 -32.16
N GLU A 3 42.33 51.99 -31.79
CA GLU A 3 41.00 52.04 -31.11
C GLU A 3 39.83 52.90 -31.66
N PRO A 4 38.55 52.50 -31.39
CA PRO A 4 37.94 52.85 -30.10
C PRO A 4 37.06 51.76 -29.41
N SER A 5 37.31 51.58 -28.11
CA SER A 5 36.36 51.33 -27.00
C SER A 5 35.09 50.46 -27.22
N ARG A 6 35.17 49.19 -26.80
CA ARG A 6 33.99 48.40 -26.38
C ARG A 6 33.63 48.69 -24.91
N LYS A 7 32.37 49.01 -24.62
CA LYS A 7 31.85 48.96 -23.24
C LYS A 7 31.61 47.48 -22.82
N LYS A 8 32.07 47.10 -21.63
CA LYS A 8 31.63 45.89 -20.91
C LYS A 8 30.92 46.30 -19.63
N VAL A 9 29.87 45.56 -19.26
CA VAL A 9 29.20 45.65 -17.96
C VAL A 9 29.96 44.78 -16.96
N PRO A 10 30.22 45.24 -15.71
CA PRO A 10 30.87 44.42 -14.69
C PRO A 10 29.87 43.49 -13.98
N ASN A 11 30.34 42.34 -13.53
CA ASN A 11 29.60 41.45 -12.63
C ASN A 11 29.39 42.12 -11.27
N GLN A 12 28.26 41.82 -10.62
CA GLN A 12 28.16 41.87 -9.15
C GLN A 12 27.63 40.53 -8.65
N SER A 13 28.30 40.00 -7.62
CA SER A 13 27.96 38.76 -6.93
C SER A 13 26.91 39.02 -5.85
N TYR A 14 25.82 38.25 -5.85
CA TYR A 14 24.93 38.21 -4.70
C TYR A 14 25.59 37.43 -3.56
N GLY A 15 25.82 38.10 -2.44
CA GLY A 15 26.25 37.47 -1.20
C GLY A 15 25.06 36.82 -0.48
N PHE A 16 25.30 35.68 0.16
CA PHE A 16 24.32 35.03 1.02
C PHE A 16 24.05 35.89 2.26
N TYR A 17 22.77 36.02 2.63
CA TYR A 17 22.36 36.44 3.96
C TYR A 17 21.65 35.25 4.61
N GLU A 18 22.25 34.70 5.67
CA GLU A 18 21.61 33.70 6.50
C GLU A 18 20.59 34.39 7.42
N GLN A 19 19.37 33.86 7.48
CA GLN A 19 18.42 34.15 8.56
C GLN A 19 18.40 32.96 9.53
N PRO A 20 18.30 33.19 10.85
CA PRO A 20 18.41 32.12 11.84
C PRO A 20 17.25 31.13 11.75
N GLN A 21 17.54 29.86 11.99
CA GLN A 21 16.52 28.81 12.09
C GLN A 21 15.56 29.12 13.24
N GLN A 22 14.26 29.11 12.95
CA GLN A 22 13.23 28.98 13.98
C GLN A 22 12.99 27.49 14.25
N GLU A 23 12.91 27.10 15.52
CA GLU A 23 12.58 25.73 15.90
C GLU A 23 11.13 25.39 15.50
N PRO A 24 10.85 24.18 14.99
CA PRO A 24 9.50 23.78 14.65
C PRO A 24 8.63 23.65 15.92
N GLY A 25 7.58 24.46 15.99
CA GLY A 25 6.72 24.56 17.17
C GLY A 25 6.03 23.23 17.54
N SER A 26 6.02 22.94 18.85
CA SER A 26 5.32 21.77 19.39
C SER A 26 3.82 21.81 19.09
N CYS A 27 3.31 20.78 18.41
CA CYS A 27 1.88 20.56 18.23
C CYS A 27 1.24 20.13 19.56
N TYR A 28 0.86 21.11 20.38
CA TYR A 28 0.05 20.89 21.57
C TYR A 28 -1.42 20.68 21.19
N TRP A 29 -1.97 19.53 21.57
CA TRP A 29 -3.42 19.34 21.69
C TRP A 29 -3.92 20.05 22.96
N PRO A 30 -5.15 20.61 22.97
CA PRO A 30 -5.69 21.30 24.13
C PRO A 30 -5.91 20.33 25.32
N PRO A 31 -5.76 20.80 26.58
CA PRO A 31 -5.94 19.97 27.75
C PRO A 31 -7.41 19.57 27.94
N ILE A 32 -7.64 18.31 28.29
CA ILE A 32 -8.98 17.80 28.65
C ILE A 32 -9.27 18.21 30.10
N ASN A 33 -10.24 19.10 30.30
CA ASN A 33 -10.74 19.42 31.63
C ASN A 33 -11.60 18.25 32.16
N HIS A 34 -11.19 17.64 33.27
CA HIS A 34 -12.06 16.79 34.06
C HIS A 34 -13.05 17.65 34.85
N GLY A 35 -14.34 17.54 34.52
CA GLY A 35 -15.41 18.06 35.34
C GLY A 35 -15.94 16.97 36.27
N ASP A 36 -15.62 17.04 37.56
CA ASP A 36 -16.18 16.13 38.56
C ASP A 36 -17.68 16.40 38.78
N GLY A 37 -18.48 15.33 38.78
CA GLY A 37 -19.91 15.36 39.07
C GLY A 37 -20.31 14.11 39.88
N LEU A 38 -20.92 14.33 41.04
CA LEU A 38 -21.33 13.27 41.99
C LEU A 38 -22.86 13.04 41.95
N TYR A 39 -23.30 11.93 42.55
CA TYR A 39 -24.69 11.48 42.76
C TYR A 39 -25.40 10.90 41.52
N SER A 40 -26.26 9.88 41.59
CA SER A 40 -26.53 8.84 42.64
C SER A 40 -27.32 7.68 42.02
N ASP A 41 -27.45 6.54 42.70
CA ASP A 41 -28.26 5.39 42.26
C ASP A 41 -29.76 5.71 42.02
N ASP A 42 -30.39 5.10 41.00
CA ASP A 42 -31.38 4.03 41.24
C ASP A 42 -31.80 3.19 40.00
N ALA A 43 -32.34 2.01 40.29
CA ALA A 43 -32.55 0.78 39.50
C ALA A 43 -33.38 0.72 38.17
N PHE A 44 -33.11 -0.37 37.41
CA PHE A 44 -33.96 -1.19 36.49
C PHE A 44 -34.21 -0.86 34.98
N ASP A 45 -33.85 -1.85 34.15
CA ASP A 45 -34.40 -2.33 32.85
C ASP A 45 -34.97 -1.33 31.79
N GLN A 46 -34.18 -1.06 30.75
CA GLN A 46 -34.33 -1.72 29.43
C GLN A 46 -33.15 -1.37 28.48
N ASN A 47 -32.63 -2.37 27.75
CA ASN A 47 -31.42 -2.21 26.94
C ASN A 47 -31.67 -1.52 25.58
N HIS A 48 -31.60 -0.18 25.58
CA HIS A 48 -31.36 0.62 24.37
C HIS A 48 -30.01 1.36 24.47
N LEU A 49 -29.06 1.03 23.59
CA LEU A 49 -27.77 1.74 23.49
C LEU A 49 -27.93 3.02 22.67
N PRO A 50 -27.51 4.21 23.17
CA PRO A 50 -27.64 5.47 22.46
C PRO A 50 -26.56 5.65 21.38
N SER A 51 -26.97 6.03 20.18
CA SER A 51 -26.11 6.18 18.99
C SER A 51 -25.32 7.51 18.92
N GLU A 52 -25.07 8.17 20.06
CA GLU A 52 -24.69 9.60 20.09
C GLU A 52 -23.17 9.87 20.17
N ALA A 53 -22.35 8.86 20.42
CA ALA A 53 -20.89 8.99 20.57
C ALA A 53 -20.12 9.49 19.33
N PHE A 54 -20.80 9.68 18.18
CA PHE A 54 -20.20 10.01 16.88
C PHE A 54 -20.62 11.36 16.28
N LYS A 55 -21.35 12.23 17.01
CA LYS A 55 -22.02 13.41 16.40
C LYS A 55 -21.64 14.81 16.90
N GLN A 56 -20.66 14.96 17.80
CA GLN A 56 -20.13 16.28 18.16
C GLN A 56 -18.62 16.35 17.91
N TYR A 57 -18.24 17.05 16.83
CA TYR A 57 -17.14 18.05 16.78
C TYR A 57 -17.12 18.73 15.40
N CYS A 58 -18.09 19.62 15.15
CA CYS A 58 -18.09 20.53 14.00
C CYS A 58 -18.70 21.88 14.39
N ASN A 59 -17.85 22.91 14.49
CA ASN A 59 -18.17 24.32 14.26
C ASN A 59 -16.86 25.11 14.24
N LEU A 60 -16.67 25.96 13.24
CA LEU A 60 -15.62 26.99 13.23
C LEU A 60 -16.17 28.26 13.86
N GLU A 61 -15.33 29.00 14.58
CA GLU A 61 -15.48 30.46 14.68
C GLU A 61 -14.10 31.12 14.84
N SER A 62 -14.00 32.39 14.43
CA SER A 62 -12.73 33.05 14.10
C SER A 62 -12.49 34.31 14.94
N SER A 63 -11.26 34.55 15.41
CA SER A 63 -10.84 35.89 15.88
C SER A 63 -9.32 36.12 15.82
N SER A 64 -8.89 37.38 15.91
CA SER A 64 -7.53 37.88 15.69
C SER A 64 -7.02 38.73 16.88
N GLY A 65 -5.70 38.86 17.09
CA GLY A 65 -5.18 39.71 18.18
C GLY A 65 -3.65 39.86 18.36
N THR A 66 -3.08 40.87 17.68
CA THR A 66 -1.82 41.63 17.88
C THR A 66 -1.01 41.62 19.21
N ASN A 67 0.33 41.72 19.06
CA ASN A 67 1.36 42.38 19.93
C ASN A 67 1.71 41.72 21.30
N SER A 68 2.92 41.82 21.91
CA SER A 68 4.05 42.78 21.82
C SER A 68 5.44 42.24 22.28
N TYR A 69 6.53 43.00 22.01
CA TYR A 69 7.96 42.84 22.44
C TYR A 69 8.23 43.18 23.95
N PRO A 70 9.47 43.11 24.57
CA PRO A 70 10.84 43.09 23.97
C PRO A 70 12.01 42.28 24.66
N HIS A 71 13.18 42.35 23.98
CA HIS A 71 14.61 42.14 24.38
C HIS A 71 15.04 41.92 25.85
N GLN A 72 16.11 41.10 26.03
CA GLN A 72 17.47 41.60 26.37
C GLN A 72 18.61 40.59 26.06
N ASN A 73 19.88 41.03 26.16
CA ASN A 73 21.10 40.35 25.66
C ASN A 73 21.95 39.71 26.78
N SER A 74 22.86 38.78 26.45
CA SER A 74 24.34 38.94 26.61
C SER A 74 25.14 37.63 26.42
N SER A 75 26.41 37.74 26.02
CA SER A 75 27.33 36.61 25.76
C SER A 75 28.77 36.92 26.22
N SER A 76 29.54 35.92 26.69
CA SER A 76 31.02 35.74 26.55
C SER A 76 31.44 34.38 27.19
N THR A 77 32.35 33.50 26.73
CA THR A 77 33.76 33.55 26.21
C THR A 77 34.82 34.01 27.24
N ALA A 78 36.05 33.46 27.32
CA ALA A 78 36.72 32.34 26.61
C ALA A 78 38.02 31.85 27.31
N SER A 79 38.75 30.93 26.64
CA SER A 79 40.19 30.58 26.78
C SER A 79 40.55 29.46 27.79
N PHE A 80 41.71 28.77 27.69
CA PHE A 80 42.90 28.96 26.83
C PHE A 80 43.51 27.62 26.29
N THR A 81 44.84 27.53 26.13
CA THR A 81 45.64 26.43 25.50
C THR A 81 46.75 25.93 26.46
N SER A 82 47.69 24.98 26.20
CA SER A 82 48.24 24.25 25.02
C SER A 82 48.89 22.90 25.54
N ASN A 83 49.70 22.05 24.88
CA ASN A 83 50.40 21.98 23.58
C ASN A 83 50.88 20.52 23.27
N GLY A 84 51.45 20.23 22.09
CA GLY A 84 52.50 19.19 21.92
C GLY A 84 52.27 18.05 20.90
N SER A 85 53.21 17.86 19.96
CA SER A 85 53.36 16.70 19.03
C SER A 85 54.85 16.54 18.62
N PRO A 86 55.30 15.42 18.01
CA PRO A 86 55.51 15.45 16.55
C PRO A 86 55.45 14.11 15.75
N SER A 87 54.90 14.21 14.53
CA SER A 87 55.38 13.72 13.20
C SER A 87 55.95 12.31 12.94
N SER A 88 55.42 11.65 11.89
CA SER A 88 56.19 10.98 10.82
C SER A 88 55.37 10.81 9.52
N HIS A 89 56.03 10.52 8.38
CA HIS A 89 55.50 10.58 7.00
C HIS A 89 56.23 9.51 6.11
N GLN A 90 55.89 9.21 4.84
CA GLN A 90 54.96 9.81 3.87
C GLN A 90 54.45 8.76 2.82
N GLU A 91 53.65 9.23 1.87
CA GLU A 91 53.24 8.69 0.54
C GLU A 91 54.45 8.34 -0.40
N CYS A 92 54.38 7.83 -1.65
CA CYS A 92 53.30 7.68 -2.65
C CYS A 92 53.69 6.72 -3.84
N HIS A 93 52.82 6.63 -4.88
CA HIS A 93 53.05 6.29 -6.31
C HIS A 93 53.15 4.82 -6.88
N SER A 94 52.05 4.40 -7.53
CA SER A 94 51.87 3.81 -8.90
C SER A 94 52.97 3.12 -9.76
N TYR A 95 52.62 1.93 -10.31
CA TYR A 95 52.84 1.31 -11.66
C TYR A 95 54.12 1.58 -12.50
N PRO A 96 54.74 0.56 -13.17
CA PRO A 96 54.15 -0.09 -14.37
C PRO A 96 54.52 -1.58 -14.71
N ILE A 97 53.78 -2.11 -15.72
CA ILE A 97 54.06 -3.10 -16.82
C ILE A 97 55.54 -3.60 -16.96
N ASP A 98 55.91 -4.89 -17.21
CA ASP A 98 55.52 -5.77 -18.36
C ASP A 98 55.90 -7.30 -18.29
N LEU A 99 55.30 -8.10 -19.20
CA LEU A 99 55.74 -9.31 -19.97
C LEU A 99 56.30 -10.67 -19.40
N TYR A 100 55.93 -11.75 -20.13
CA TYR A 100 56.41 -13.17 -20.16
C TYR A 100 56.17 -14.09 -18.92
N HIS A 101 55.74 -15.38 -19.00
CA HIS A 101 55.61 -16.38 -20.09
C HIS A 101 54.36 -17.29 -19.93
N SER A 102 53.97 -18.01 -20.99
CA SER A 102 53.04 -19.15 -20.99
C SER A 102 53.80 -20.49 -21.12
N PRO A 103 53.16 -21.65 -20.92
CA PRO A 103 53.03 -22.54 -22.09
C PRO A 103 51.65 -23.17 -22.31
N ASP A 104 51.47 -23.56 -23.56
CA ASP A 104 50.32 -24.14 -24.23
C ASP A 104 49.64 -25.36 -23.57
N ASN A 105 48.35 -25.50 -23.84
CA ASN A 105 47.84 -26.76 -24.40
C ASN A 105 46.66 -26.49 -25.33
N ASN A 106 46.73 -26.95 -26.59
CA ASN A 106 45.77 -26.59 -27.64
C ASN A 106 45.37 -27.81 -28.49
N CYS A 107 44.13 -28.28 -28.30
CA CYS A 107 43.36 -29.16 -29.18
C CYS A 107 41.90 -29.14 -28.69
N GLY A 108 40.86 -29.12 -29.52
CA GLY A 108 40.85 -29.09 -30.99
C GLY A 108 39.49 -29.58 -31.51
N SER A 109 38.53 -28.68 -31.68
CA SER A 109 37.14 -29.04 -32.01
C SER A 109 36.96 -29.54 -33.45
N PRO A 110 36.30 -30.68 -33.68
CA PRO A 110 35.73 -31.02 -34.97
C PRO A 110 34.35 -30.36 -35.14
N ILE A 111 34.16 -29.62 -36.23
CA ILE A 111 32.82 -29.19 -36.66
C ILE A 111 32.09 -30.40 -37.24
N SER A 112 30.94 -30.78 -36.66
CA SER A 112 30.03 -31.75 -37.24
C SER A 112 28.71 -31.10 -37.62
N ARG A 113 28.32 -31.30 -38.89
CA ARG A 113 27.15 -30.69 -39.54
C ARG A 113 26.15 -31.79 -39.84
N SER A 114 25.08 -31.89 -39.05
CA SER A 114 24.00 -32.87 -39.24
C SER A 114 22.63 -32.20 -39.14
N CYS A 115 21.87 -32.23 -40.23
CA CYS A 115 20.48 -31.80 -40.24
C CYS A 115 19.61 -32.92 -39.64
N LEU A 116 18.75 -32.61 -38.66
CA LEU A 116 17.70 -33.50 -38.19
C LEU A 116 16.38 -32.75 -38.04
N THR A 117 15.32 -33.44 -38.45
CA THR A 117 13.94 -33.02 -38.73
C THR A 117 13.14 -32.55 -37.51
N ASP A 118 12.05 -31.82 -37.78
CA ASP A 118 11.10 -31.31 -36.76
C ASP A 118 10.48 -32.40 -35.86
N ASP A 119 10.42 -33.67 -36.31
CA ASP A 119 9.73 -34.78 -35.65
C ASP A 119 10.13 -34.97 -34.17
N ALA A 120 11.38 -34.66 -33.81
CA ALA A 120 11.88 -34.78 -32.44
C ALA A 120 11.22 -33.80 -31.45
N ALA A 121 10.69 -32.68 -31.93
CA ALA A 121 9.94 -31.73 -31.10
C ALA A 121 8.50 -32.19 -30.85
N ASP A 122 7.90 -32.95 -31.78
CA ASP A 122 6.56 -33.53 -31.59
C ASP A 122 6.57 -34.79 -30.75
N ASP A 123 7.60 -35.64 -30.82
CA ASP A 123 7.77 -36.78 -29.88
C ASP A 123 7.81 -36.31 -28.41
N LEU A 124 8.50 -35.20 -28.13
CA LEU A 124 8.52 -34.58 -26.81
C LEU A 124 7.14 -34.03 -26.40
N ARG A 125 6.43 -33.35 -27.32
CA ARG A 125 5.06 -32.86 -27.06
C ARG A 125 4.06 -34.00 -26.84
N HIS A 126 4.22 -35.13 -27.53
CA HIS A 126 3.38 -36.31 -27.36
C HIS A 126 3.58 -36.94 -25.97
N LYS A 127 4.82 -37.11 -25.53
CA LYS A 127 5.15 -37.67 -24.21
C LYS A 127 4.72 -36.80 -23.04
N ILE A 128 4.69 -35.47 -23.21
CA ILE A 128 4.09 -34.56 -22.25
C ILE A 128 2.58 -34.82 -22.13
N ARG A 129 1.86 -34.98 -23.24
CA ARG A 129 0.42 -35.31 -23.23
C ARG A 129 0.10 -36.69 -22.67
N GLU A 130 0.96 -37.68 -22.89
CA GLU A 130 0.82 -39.01 -22.27
C GLU A 130 1.00 -38.93 -20.75
N LEU A 131 1.91 -38.09 -20.24
CA LEU A 131 2.03 -37.79 -18.81
C LEU A 131 0.81 -37.04 -18.25
N GLU A 132 0.32 -36.00 -18.95
CA GLU A 132 -0.91 -35.28 -18.57
C GLU A 132 -2.11 -36.24 -18.48
N THR A 133 -2.25 -37.15 -19.46
CA THR A 133 -3.32 -38.16 -19.50
C THR A 133 -3.16 -39.19 -18.36
N ALA A 134 -1.94 -39.65 -18.10
CA ALA A 134 -1.65 -40.59 -17.01
C ALA A 134 -1.85 -39.98 -15.60
N MET A 135 -1.69 -38.66 -15.46
CA MET A 135 -1.92 -37.94 -14.20
C MET A 135 -3.40 -37.69 -13.88
N LEU A 136 -4.28 -37.67 -14.89
CA LEU A 136 -5.72 -37.45 -14.70
C LEU A 136 -6.48 -38.74 -14.34
N GLY A 137 -6.06 -39.88 -14.89
CA GLY A 137 -6.61 -41.20 -14.58
C GLY A 137 -8.04 -41.47 -15.12
N PRO A 138 -8.54 -42.71 -15.00
CA PRO A 138 -9.93 -43.05 -15.28
C PRO A 138 -10.80 -42.90 -14.01
N ASP A 139 -11.96 -42.25 -14.13
CA ASP A 139 -12.86 -41.97 -13.01
C ASP A 139 -13.36 -43.23 -12.28
N ALA A 140 -13.35 -43.19 -10.93
CA ALA A 140 -14.10 -44.10 -10.08
C ALA A 140 -14.45 -43.46 -8.72
N ASP A 141 -15.75 -43.23 -8.51
CA ASP A 141 -16.47 -43.09 -7.23
C ASP A 141 -15.88 -42.25 -6.07
N GLY A 142 -16.31 -40.98 -6.05
CA GLY A 142 -17.28 -40.58 -5.02
C GLY A 142 -16.78 -39.99 -3.69
N LEU A 143 -16.86 -38.66 -3.57
CA LEU A 143 -17.13 -37.96 -2.32
C LEU A 143 -17.67 -36.54 -2.62
N ASP A 144 -18.88 -36.22 -2.14
CA ASP A 144 -19.56 -34.96 -2.45
C ASP A 144 -18.86 -33.73 -1.84
N VAL A 145 -18.32 -32.87 -2.71
CA VAL A 145 -18.02 -31.47 -2.38
C VAL A 145 -18.77 -30.60 -3.37
N TYR A 146 -19.76 -29.85 -2.87
CA TYR A 146 -20.61 -28.96 -3.68
C TYR A 146 -19.77 -27.86 -4.35
N SER A 147 -19.35 -28.11 -5.59
CA SER A 147 -18.81 -27.08 -6.47
C SER A 147 -19.96 -26.22 -6.96
N ILE A 148 -20.23 -25.13 -6.24
CA ILE A 148 -21.10 -24.06 -6.73
C ILE A 148 -20.37 -23.40 -7.90
N THR A 149 -20.69 -23.85 -9.11
CA THR A 149 -20.31 -23.21 -10.36
C THR A 149 -21.11 -21.92 -10.53
N GLU A 150 -20.69 -20.87 -9.82
CA GLU A 150 -21.20 -19.52 -10.10
C GLU A 150 -20.99 -19.15 -11.57
N PRO A 151 -21.95 -18.44 -12.20
CA PRO A 151 -21.86 -18.11 -13.60
C PRO A 151 -20.66 -17.22 -13.87
N ILE A 152 -19.96 -17.50 -14.97
CA ILE A 152 -18.97 -16.57 -15.53
C ILE A 152 -19.72 -15.33 -15.98
N HIS A 153 -19.78 -14.30 -15.13
CA HIS A 153 -20.18 -12.96 -15.53
C HIS A 153 -19.34 -12.56 -16.75
N PRO A 154 -19.95 -12.06 -17.84
CA PRO A 154 -19.21 -11.75 -19.05
C PRO A 154 -18.07 -10.78 -18.76
N LEU A 155 -16.84 -11.27 -18.90
CA LEU A 155 -15.72 -10.42 -19.27
C LEU A 155 -16.14 -9.67 -20.54
N LEU A 156 -15.83 -8.36 -20.61
CA LEU A 156 -16.08 -7.57 -21.82
C LEU A 156 -15.53 -8.34 -23.02
N PRO A 157 -16.32 -8.53 -24.11
CA PRO A 157 -15.89 -9.38 -25.20
C PRO A 157 -14.52 -8.96 -25.74
N VAL A 158 -13.52 -9.81 -25.55
CA VAL A 158 -12.24 -9.71 -26.24
C VAL A 158 -12.46 -10.21 -27.67
N GLN A 159 -13.24 -9.42 -28.41
CA GLN A 159 -13.36 -9.57 -29.85
C GLN A 159 -12.13 -8.93 -30.50
N ASP A 160 -11.66 -9.60 -31.54
CA ASP A 160 -10.58 -9.17 -32.42
C ASP A 160 -11.07 -7.95 -33.22
N ALA A 161 -10.99 -6.78 -32.58
CA ALA A 161 -11.69 -5.56 -32.98
C ALA A 161 -10.94 -4.88 -34.13
N GLY A 162 -11.40 -5.13 -35.35
CA GLY A 162 -10.78 -4.57 -36.55
C GLY A 162 -10.89 -3.04 -36.61
N TRP A 163 -10.10 -2.43 -37.50
CA TRP A 163 -10.04 -0.97 -37.70
C TRP A 163 -11.40 -0.27 -37.89
N LYS A 164 -12.45 -0.98 -38.30
CA LYS A 164 -13.83 -0.46 -38.39
C LYS A 164 -14.46 -0.20 -37.02
N ASP A 165 -14.20 -1.08 -36.05
CA ASP A 165 -14.75 -1.01 -34.70
C ASP A 165 -14.04 0.11 -33.92
N VAL A 166 -12.73 0.25 -34.14
CA VAL A 166 -11.94 1.40 -33.65
C VAL A 166 -12.50 2.73 -34.21
N ALA A 167 -12.87 2.78 -35.49
CA ALA A 167 -13.47 3.98 -36.10
C ALA A 167 -14.87 4.32 -35.56
N ASP A 168 -15.69 3.33 -35.19
CA ASP A 168 -16.99 3.54 -34.54
C ASP A 168 -16.82 4.04 -33.09
N ILE A 169 -15.92 3.42 -32.31
CA ILE A 169 -15.52 3.89 -30.97
C ILE A 169 -15.09 5.38 -31.01
N ILE A 170 -14.24 5.73 -31.99
CA ILE A 170 -13.81 7.11 -32.24
C ILE A 170 -15.00 8.04 -32.56
N SER A 171 -15.96 7.59 -33.38
CA SER A 171 -17.15 8.39 -33.72
C SER A 171 -18.10 8.59 -32.55
N ARG A 172 -18.12 7.68 -31.57
CA ARG A 172 -18.94 7.75 -30.36
C ARG A 172 -18.30 8.61 -29.28
N ARG A 173 -16.96 8.67 -29.25
CA ARG A 173 -16.14 9.31 -28.19
C ARG A 173 -16.52 8.83 -26.78
N ASP A 174 -16.80 7.53 -26.62
CA ASP A 174 -16.86 6.95 -25.28
C ASP A 174 -15.45 6.88 -24.69
N LEU A 175 -15.25 7.54 -23.54
CA LEU A 175 -13.94 7.65 -22.91
C LEU A 175 -13.40 6.29 -22.44
N LYS A 176 -14.28 5.37 -22.00
CA LYS A 176 -13.88 4.04 -21.52
C LYS A 176 -13.45 3.15 -22.68
N GLU A 177 -14.19 3.17 -23.79
CA GLU A 177 -13.82 2.45 -25.01
C GLU A 177 -12.54 3.00 -25.64
N MET A 178 -12.34 4.32 -25.66
CA MET A 178 -11.10 4.94 -26.17
C MET A 178 -9.88 4.66 -25.27
N LEU A 179 -10.04 4.63 -23.94
CA LEU A 179 -8.98 4.19 -23.01
C LEU A 179 -8.60 2.72 -23.26
N CYS A 180 -9.59 1.84 -23.45
CA CYS A 180 -9.36 0.43 -23.80
C CYS A 180 -8.67 0.26 -25.18
N ALA A 181 -9.06 1.05 -26.18
CA ALA A 181 -8.42 1.04 -27.50
C ALA A 181 -6.97 1.53 -27.43
N CYS A 182 -6.69 2.56 -26.62
CA CYS A 182 -5.33 3.07 -26.44
C CYS A 182 -4.43 2.03 -25.76
N ALA A 183 -4.95 1.32 -24.75
CA ALA A 183 -4.22 0.24 -24.10
C ALA A 183 -3.96 -0.95 -25.03
N ARG A 184 -4.90 -1.30 -25.94
CA ARG A 184 -4.68 -2.33 -26.99
C ARG A 184 -3.56 -1.93 -27.94
N ALA A 185 -3.62 -0.74 -28.53
CA ALA A 185 -2.59 -0.25 -29.44
C ALA A 185 -1.17 -0.27 -28.80
N ILE A 186 -1.07 0.02 -27.49
CA ILE A 186 0.19 -0.04 -26.74
C ILE A 186 0.63 -1.50 -26.42
N ASP A 187 -0.30 -2.43 -26.17
CA ASP A 187 0.00 -3.87 -25.99
C ASP A 187 0.46 -4.52 -27.31
N GLU A 188 -0.09 -4.05 -28.44
CA GLU A 188 0.16 -4.50 -29.81
C GLU A 188 1.36 -3.82 -30.51
N ASN A 189 2.00 -2.83 -29.86
CA ASN A 189 3.03 -1.93 -30.42
C ASN A 189 2.60 -1.08 -31.64
N ASP A 190 1.31 -0.83 -31.85
CA ASP A 190 0.85 0.21 -32.79
C ASP A 190 1.02 1.60 -32.16
N MET A 191 2.26 2.09 -32.24
CA MET A 191 2.66 3.41 -31.76
C MET A 191 1.90 4.56 -32.44
N LEU A 192 1.50 4.41 -33.71
CA LEU A 192 0.81 5.48 -34.45
C LEU A 192 -0.63 5.66 -33.96
N THR A 193 -1.35 4.54 -33.79
CA THR A 193 -2.69 4.55 -33.20
C THR A 193 -2.64 4.93 -31.72
N GLY A 194 -1.62 4.46 -30.99
CA GLY A 194 -1.40 4.82 -29.59
C GLY A 194 -1.17 6.33 -29.38
N GLU A 195 -0.23 6.95 -30.10
CA GLU A 195 0.03 8.39 -30.01
C GLU A 195 -1.19 9.24 -30.40
N TRP A 196 -1.92 8.84 -31.44
CA TRP A 196 -3.14 9.53 -31.86
C TRP A 196 -4.27 9.42 -30.82
N LEU A 197 -4.51 8.22 -30.26
CA LEU A 197 -5.50 8.03 -29.19
C LEU A 197 -5.12 8.81 -27.92
N VAL A 198 -3.84 8.84 -27.55
CA VAL A 198 -3.34 9.69 -26.45
C VAL A 198 -3.65 11.17 -26.73
N SER A 199 -3.51 11.63 -27.96
CA SER A 199 -3.81 13.02 -28.34
C SER A 199 -5.29 13.37 -28.17
N GLU A 200 -6.20 12.49 -28.61
CA GLU A 200 -7.65 12.69 -28.46
C GLU A 200 -8.10 12.61 -27.00
N LEU A 201 -7.59 11.62 -26.24
CA LEU A 201 -7.92 11.39 -24.84
C LEU A 201 -7.61 12.61 -23.96
N ARG A 202 -6.54 13.37 -24.25
CA ARG A 202 -6.22 14.64 -23.55
C ARG A 202 -7.36 15.67 -23.61
N GLY A 203 -8.20 15.64 -24.64
CA GLY A 203 -9.37 16.51 -24.78
C GLY A 203 -10.64 16.01 -24.09
N MET A 204 -10.62 14.82 -23.49
CA MET A 204 -11.79 14.13 -22.92
C MET A 204 -11.71 13.93 -21.40
N VAL A 205 -10.49 13.85 -20.86
CA VAL A 205 -10.22 13.65 -19.42
C VAL A 205 -10.27 14.97 -18.63
N SER A 206 -10.58 14.89 -17.33
CA SER A 206 -10.61 16.05 -16.43
C SER A 206 -10.60 15.62 -14.97
N VAL A 207 -9.69 16.16 -14.17
CA VAL A 207 -9.60 15.91 -12.71
C VAL A 207 -10.79 16.48 -11.90
N SER A 208 -11.65 17.29 -12.54
CA SER A 208 -12.88 17.84 -11.94
C SER A 208 -14.15 17.42 -12.69
N GLY A 209 -14.05 16.43 -13.59
CA GLY A 209 -15.18 15.92 -14.37
C GLY A 209 -15.95 14.77 -13.71
N GLU A 210 -16.70 14.04 -14.54
CA GLU A 210 -17.33 12.76 -14.16
C GLU A 210 -16.29 11.73 -13.65
N PRO A 211 -16.68 10.71 -12.86
CA PRO A 211 -15.76 9.68 -12.35
C PRO A 211 -14.82 9.08 -13.40
N ILE A 212 -15.34 8.75 -14.58
CA ILE A 212 -14.57 8.20 -15.70
C ILE A 212 -13.59 9.22 -16.33
N GLN A 213 -13.90 10.52 -16.28
CA GLN A 213 -12.98 11.58 -16.74
C GLN A 213 -11.83 11.80 -15.77
N ARG A 214 -12.11 11.67 -14.46
CA ARG A 214 -11.12 11.78 -13.39
C ARG A 214 -10.18 10.58 -13.38
N LEU A 215 -10.73 9.36 -13.40
CA LEU A 215 -9.96 8.12 -13.57
C LEU A 215 -9.19 8.11 -14.89
N GLY A 216 -9.83 8.56 -15.97
CA GLY A 216 -9.22 8.63 -17.31
C GLY A 216 -7.99 9.53 -17.35
N ALA A 217 -7.93 10.61 -16.58
CA ALA A 217 -6.75 11.48 -16.50
C ALA A 217 -5.53 10.70 -15.96
N TYR A 218 -5.70 9.97 -14.86
CA TYR A 218 -4.60 9.20 -14.25
C TYR A 218 -4.23 7.95 -15.06
N LEU A 219 -5.20 7.29 -15.70
CA LEU A 219 -4.92 6.20 -16.64
C LEU A 219 -4.19 6.68 -17.90
N LEU A 220 -4.54 7.86 -18.43
CA LEU A 220 -3.87 8.44 -19.60
C LEU A 220 -2.40 8.77 -19.30
N GLU A 221 -2.12 9.43 -18.18
CA GLU A 221 -0.74 9.69 -17.74
C GLU A 221 0.03 8.38 -17.51
N ALA A 222 -0.62 7.34 -16.99
CA ALA A 222 0.00 6.02 -16.84
C ALA A 222 0.28 5.31 -18.19
N LEU A 223 -0.59 5.45 -19.19
CA LEU A 223 -0.35 4.95 -20.55
C LEU A 223 0.79 5.71 -21.24
N VAL A 224 0.87 7.03 -21.07
CA VAL A 224 2.00 7.85 -21.54
C VAL A 224 3.31 7.44 -20.85
N ALA A 225 3.29 7.25 -19.53
CA ALA A 225 4.43 6.80 -18.74
C ALA A 225 4.91 5.39 -19.17
N ARG A 226 3.98 4.48 -19.50
CA ARG A 226 4.29 3.16 -20.06
C ARG A 226 4.97 3.29 -21.42
N THR A 227 4.37 4.04 -22.33
CA THR A 227 4.83 4.21 -23.72
C THR A 227 6.24 4.80 -23.77
N ALA A 228 6.52 5.79 -22.92
CA ALA A 228 7.85 6.39 -22.80
C ALA A 228 8.86 5.54 -22.00
N SER A 229 8.52 4.30 -21.61
CA SER A 229 9.30 3.43 -20.71
C SER A 229 9.73 4.12 -19.40
N SER A 230 8.97 5.13 -18.97
CA SER A 230 9.32 6.03 -17.89
C SER A 230 8.48 5.80 -16.63
N GLY A 231 7.65 4.75 -16.59
CA GLY A 231 6.82 4.39 -15.43
C GLY A 231 7.56 4.39 -14.10
N SER A 232 8.73 3.75 -14.03
CA SER A 232 9.62 3.80 -12.85
C SER A 232 10.03 5.24 -12.49
N SER A 233 10.49 6.00 -13.48
CA SER A 233 10.93 7.39 -13.32
C SER A 233 9.79 8.34 -12.92
N ILE A 234 8.57 8.11 -13.40
CA ILE A 234 7.38 8.91 -13.07
C ILE A 234 6.82 8.49 -11.71
N TYR A 235 6.77 7.21 -11.38
CA TYR A 235 6.45 6.72 -10.03
C TYR A 235 7.43 7.28 -8.98
N LYS A 236 8.74 7.30 -9.29
CA LYS A 236 9.77 7.94 -8.45
C LYS A 236 9.71 9.46 -8.46
N ALA A 237 9.35 10.10 -9.57
CA ALA A 237 9.16 11.57 -9.62
C ALA A 237 7.89 12.02 -8.91
N LEU A 238 6.85 11.17 -8.84
CA LEU A 238 5.69 11.36 -7.97
C LEU A 238 6.16 11.30 -6.50
N ARG A 239 6.92 10.25 -6.10
CA ARG A 239 7.57 10.18 -4.76
C ARG A 239 8.43 11.41 -4.44
N CYS A 240 9.18 11.96 -5.39
CA CYS A 240 10.04 13.13 -5.18
C CYS A 240 9.34 14.50 -5.31
N LYS A 241 8.08 14.52 -5.74
CA LYS A 241 7.19 15.70 -5.73
C LYS A 241 6.03 15.52 -4.74
N GLU A 242 6.16 14.60 -3.79
CA GLU A 242 5.16 14.41 -2.76
C GLU A 242 4.99 15.70 -1.92
N PRO A 243 3.78 15.96 -1.42
CA PRO A 243 3.55 16.98 -0.40
C PRO A 243 4.49 16.76 0.80
N ILE A 244 4.84 17.83 1.51
CA ILE A 244 5.63 17.70 2.76
C ILE A 244 4.84 16.77 3.69
N GLY A 245 5.47 15.76 4.31
CA GLY A 245 4.76 14.60 4.89
C GLY A 245 3.50 14.87 5.73
N ALA A 246 3.40 16.03 6.41
CA ALA A 246 2.17 16.48 7.08
C ALA A 246 0.93 16.62 6.15
N GLU A 247 1.12 17.03 4.90
CA GLU A 247 0.08 17.15 3.87
C GLU A 247 -0.28 15.80 3.25
N LEU A 248 0.69 14.89 3.05
CA LEU A 248 0.38 13.52 2.62
C LEU A 248 -0.37 12.74 3.70
N LEU A 249 -0.05 13.00 4.98
CA LEU A 249 -0.81 12.51 6.13
C LEU A 249 -2.26 13.02 6.14
N SER A 250 -2.50 14.30 5.80
CA SER A 250 -3.87 14.82 5.77
C SER A 250 -4.67 14.20 4.63
N TYR A 251 -4.08 13.96 3.44
CA TYR A 251 -4.80 13.28 2.34
C TYR A 251 -5.08 11.80 2.66
N MET A 252 -4.14 11.08 3.26
CA MET A 252 -4.38 9.72 3.79
C MET A 252 -5.49 9.71 4.85
N HIS A 253 -5.55 10.71 5.72
CA HIS A 253 -6.62 10.85 6.71
C HIS A 253 -7.98 11.17 6.07
N VAL A 254 -8.05 12.07 5.10
CA VAL A 254 -9.29 12.37 4.35
C VAL A 254 -9.80 11.11 3.65
N LEU A 255 -8.94 10.33 2.98
CA LEU A 255 -9.33 9.05 2.37
C LEU A 255 -9.88 8.04 3.40
N TYR A 256 -9.25 7.95 4.57
CA TYR A 256 -9.71 7.13 5.70
C TYR A 256 -11.07 7.56 6.25
N GLU A 257 -11.39 8.86 6.19
CA GLU A 257 -12.71 9.36 6.61
C GLU A 257 -13.79 9.12 5.54
N ILE A 258 -13.56 9.55 4.30
CA ILE A 258 -14.57 9.57 3.23
C ILE A 258 -14.87 8.19 2.60
N CYS A 259 -14.02 7.19 2.82
CA CYS A 259 -14.20 5.84 2.29
C CYS A 259 -14.06 4.78 3.41
N PRO A 260 -14.94 3.77 3.44
CA PRO A 260 -14.92 2.76 4.51
C PRO A 260 -13.75 1.78 4.44
N TYR A 261 -12.93 1.77 3.37
CA TYR A 261 -11.92 0.72 3.08
C TYR A 261 -11.03 0.34 4.27
N PHE A 262 -10.36 1.34 4.86
CA PHE A 262 -9.45 1.14 5.99
C PHE A 262 -10.22 0.85 7.29
N LYS A 263 -11.32 1.57 7.54
CA LYS A 263 -12.16 1.39 8.74
C LYS A 263 -12.77 -0.01 8.79
N PHE A 264 -13.24 -0.53 7.64
CA PHE A 264 -13.67 -1.90 7.44
C PHE A 264 -12.57 -2.87 7.86
N GLY A 265 -11.43 -2.85 7.17
CA GLY A 265 -10.35 -3.81 7.38
C GLY A 265 -9.76 -3.77 8.79
N TYR A 266 -9.58 -2.57 9.37
CA TYR A 266 -9.08 -2.43 10.73
C TYR A 266 -10.09 -2.94 11.76
N LEU A 267 -11.39 -2.64 11.64
CA LEU A 267 -12.39 -3.11 12.61
C LEU A 267 -12.63 -4.62 12.51
N SER A 268 -12.64 -5.19 11.30
CA SER A 268 -12.82 -6.64 11.11
C SER A 268 -11.60 -7.43 11.61
N ALA A 269 -10.38 -6.97 11.31
CA ALA A 269 -9.15 -7.55 11.84
C ALA A 269 -9.07 -7.41 13.38
N ASN A 270 -9.33 -6.21 13.92
CA ASN A 270 -9.32 -5.98 15.36
C ASN A 270 -10.37 -6.80 16.11
N GLY A 271 -11.54 -7.04 15.49
CA GLY A 271 -12.57 -7.94 16.02
C GLY A 271 -12.04 -9.36 16.22
N ALA A 272 -11.49 -9.96 15.16
CA ALA A 272 -10.87 -11.29 15.23
C ALA A 272 -9.72 -11.35 16.25
N ILE A 273 -8.87 -10.32 16.29
CA ILE A 273 -7.76 -10.23 17.24
C ILE A 273 -8.29 -10.17 18.68
N ALA A 274 -9.28 -9.32 18.98
CA ALA A 274 -9.88 -9.18 20.31
C ALA A 274 -10.55 -10.47 20.80
N GLU A 275 -11.16 -11.24 19.90
CA GLU A 275 -11.77 -12.53 20.21
C GLU A 275 -10.71 -13.62 20.47
N ALA A 276 -9.66 -13.70 19.65
CA ALA A 276 -8.60 -14.70 19.78
C ALA A 276 -7.68 -14.51 21.01
N ILE A 277 -7.55 -13.27 21.51
CA ILE A 277 -6.77 -12.91 22.72
C ILE A 277 -7.65 -12.78 23.99
N LYS A 278 -8.92 -13.19 23.92
CA LYS A 278 -9.87 -13.09 25.03
C LYS A 278 -9.42 -13.91 26.23
N GLY A 279 -9.20 -13.23 27.36
CA GLY A 279 -8.70 -13.83 28.62
C GLY A 279 -7.18 -13.92 28.75
N GLU A 280 -6.42 -13.55 27.71
CA GLU A 280 -4.96 -13.56 27.76
C GLU A 280 -4.41 -12.39 28.59
N ASN A 281 -3.32 -12.60 29.34
CA ASN A 281 -2.73 -11.58 30.21
C ASN A 281 -1.50 -10.87 29.60
N ARG A 282 -0.89 -11.47 28.57
CA ARG A 282 0.21 -10.90 27.79
C ARG A 282 -0.08 -11.14 26.31
N VAL A 283 -0.22 -10.05 25.55
CA VAL A 283 -0.52 -10.08 24.12
C VAL A 283 0.65 -9.47 23.37
N HIS A 284 1.06 -10.10 22.27
CA HIS A 284 2.05 -9.57 21.35
C HIS A 284 1.40 -9.43 19.96
N ILE A 285 1.20 -8.19 19.51
CA ILE A 285 0.68 -7.88 18.18
C ILE A 285 1.87 -7.66 17.25
N ILE A 286 1.91 -8.38 16.12
CA ILE A 286 2.90 -8.19 15.08
C ILE A 286 2.18 -7.58 13.87
N ASP A 287 2.50 -6.32 13.57
CA ASP A 287 1.94 -5.57 12.46
C ASP A 287 2.98 -5.41 11.36
N PHE A 288 2.72 -6.01 10.20
CA PHE A 288 3.65 -5.97 9.08
C PHE A 288 3.59 -4.66 8.26
N GLN A 289 2.69 -3.71 8.59
CA GLN A 289 2.59 -2.41 7.92
C GLN A 289 2.12 -1.30 8.86
N ILE A 290 2.88 -1.04 9.94
CA ILE A 290 2.42 -0.24 11.09
C ILE A 290 2.00 1.21 10.75
N ALA A 291 2.53 1.81 9.68
CA ALA A 291 2.10 3.11 9.15
C ALA A 291 1.93 4.20 10.24
N GLN A 292 0.69 4.60 10.55
CA GLN A 292 0.39 5.60 11.59
C GLN A 292 0.01 5.00 12.96
N GLY A 293 -0.09 3.67 13.08
CA GLY A 293 -0.62 2.97 14.24
C GLY A 293 -2.14 3.10 14.41
N ASN A 294 -2.84 3.68 13.43
CA ASN A 294 -4.26 4.02 13.52
C ASN A 294 -5.16 2.79 13.76
N GLN A 295 -4.81 1.63 13.20
CA GLN A 295 -5.51 0.37 13.47
C GLN A 295 -5.57 0.07 14.97
N TRP A 296 -4.48 0.29 15.71
CA TRP A 296 -4.39 -0.14 17.11
C TRP A 296 -5.13 0.75 18.10
N ILE A 297 -5.55 1.95 17.69
CA ILE A 297 -6.27 2.89 18.55
C ILE A 297 -7.58 2.26 19.07
N THR A 298 -8.38 1.68 18.18
CA THR A 298 -9.68 1.09 18.55
C THR A 298 -9.52 -0.23 19.30
N LEU A 299 -8.52 -1.05 18.96
CA LEU A 299 -8.23 -2.29 19.71
C LEU A 299 -7.74 -1.98 21.13
N MET A 300 -6.88 -0.99 21.32
CA MET A 300 -6.41 -0.57 22.64
C MET A 300 -7.58 -0.05 23.50
N GLN A 301 -8.49 0.74 22.92
CA GLN A 301 -9.72 1.17 23.58
C GLN A 301 -10.62 -0.01 23.98
N ALA A 302 -10.77 -1.02 23.12
CA ALA A 302 -11.51 -2.24 23.45
C ALA A 302 -10.84 -3.07 24.57
N LEU A 303 -9.51 -3.19 24.54
CA LEU A 303 -8.74 -3.93 25.56
C LEU A 303 -8.73 -3.22 26.92
N ALA A 304 -8.74 -1.89 26.96
CA ALA A 304 -8.85 -1.12 28.20
C ALA A 304 -10.19 -1.37 28.93
N ASN A 305 -11.28 -1.52 28.17
CA ASN A 305 -12.63 -1.78 28.68
C ASN A 305 -12.94 -3.28 28.90
N ARG A 306 -11.94 -4.15 28.77
CA ARG A 306 -12.12 -5.60 28.90
C ARG A 306 -12.44 -6.01 30.35
N PRO A 307 -13.40 -6.91 30.60
CA PRO A 307 -13.63 -7.48 31.94
C PRO A 307 -12.34 -8.11 32.50
N GLY A 308 -12.01 -7.78 33.74
CA GLY A 308 -10.73 -8.14 34.38
C GLY A 308 -9.56 -7.20 34.07
N GLY A 309 -9.75 -6.20 33.22
CA GLY A 309 -8.76 -5.17 32.88
C GLY A 309 -7.89 -5.49 31.65
N PRO A 310 -7.09 -4.50 31.20
CA PRO A 310 -6.20 -4.65 30.06
C PRO A 310 -5.08 -5.65 30.31
N PRO A 311 -4.65 -6.42 29.29
CA PRO A 311 -3.44 -7.23 29.35
C PRO A 311 -2.19 -6.34 29.24
N LYS A 312 -0.99 -6.90 29.48
CA LYS A 312 0.21 -6.29 28.87
C LYS A 312 0.10 -6.42 27.36
N VAL A 313 0.26 -5.33 26.63
CA VAL A 313 0.28 -5.29 25.16
C VAL A 313 1.68 -4.92 24.67
N THR A 314 2.32 -5.83 23.96
CA THR A 314 3.51 -5.56 23.15
C THR A 314 3.07 -5.38 21.69
N ILE A 315 3.52 -4.33 21.00
CA ILE A 315 3.34 -4.17 19.55
C ILE A 315 4.70 -4.14 18.87
N THR A 316 4.94 -5.10 17.97
CA THR A 316 6.05 -5.05 17.02
C THR A 316 5.52 -4.55 15.68
N GLY A 317 5.98 -3.38 15.24
CA GLY A 317 5.55 -2.75 14.00
C GLY A 317 6.67 -2.67 12.97
N ILE A 318 6.47 -3.31 11.81
CA ILE A 318 7.37 -3.28 10.66
C ILE A 318 6.91 -2.16 9.72
N ASP A 319 7.86 -1.34 9.23
CA ASP A 319 7.62 -0.44 8.10
C ASP A 319 8.94 0.02 7.45
N ASP A 320 8.88 0.43 6.18
CA ASP A 320 10.06 0.80 5.40
C ASP A 320 10.44 2.29 5.51
N SER A 321 11.53 2.66 4.82
CA SER A 321 12.00 4.05 4.72
C SER A 321 11.19 4.91 3.75
N THR A 322 10.46 4.33 2.79
CA THR A 322 9.46 5.07 1.97
C THR A 322 8.38 5.64 2.88
N SER A 323 7.73 4.79 3.67
CA SER A 323 6.67 5.17 4.61
C SER A 323 7.16 6.13 5.68
N ALA A 324 8.46 6.18 5.98
CA ALA A 324 9.02 7.18 6.89
C ALA A 324 8.86 8.61 6.34
N PHE A 325 8.93 8.84 5.02
CA PHE A 325 8.62 10.15 4.43
C PHE A 325 7.13 10.47 4.58
N ALA A 326 6.25 9.54 4.19
CA ALA A 326 4.79 9.69 4.30
C ALA A 326 4.29 9.80 5.75
N ARG A 327 5.10 9.39 6.73
CA ARG A 327 4.86 9.53 8.18
C ARG A 327 5.40 10.84 8.77
N GLY A 328 6.17 11.61 8.02
CA GLY A 328 6.92 12.76 8.53
C GLY A 328 8.06 12.39 9.49
N GLY A 329 8.53 11.13 9.46
CA GLY A 329 9.64 10.64 10.26
C GLY A 329 9.62 9.14 10.55
N GLY A 330 10.55 8.70 11.41
CA GLY A 330 10.72 7.30 11.79
C GLY A 330 9.65 6.75 12.75
N LEU A 331 9.73 5.45 13.02
CA LEU A 331 8.78 4.70 13.86
C LEU A 331 8.65 5.23 15.30
N GLU A 332 9.62 5.98 15.81
CA GLU A 332 9.55 6.63 17.12
C GLU A 332 8.38 7.64 17.24
N ILE A 333 7.88 8.20 16.13
CA ILE A 333 6.65 9.02 16.13
C ILE A 333 5.42 8.16 16.47
N VAL A 334 5.32 6.97 15.87
CA VAL A 334 4.24 6.01 16.14
C VAL A 334 4.35 5.48 17.57
N ARG A 335 5.57 5.13 17.99
CA ARG A 335 5.88 4.72 19.36
C ARG A 335 5.37 5.73 20.38
N LYS A 336 5.71 7.01 20.21
CA LYS A 336 5.29 8.09 21.11
C LYS A 336 3.76 8.23 21.14
N ARG A 337 3.10 8.15 19.97
CA ARG A 337 1.63 8.22 19.86
C ARG A 337 0.95 7.06 20.61
N LEU A 338 1.42 5.83 20.41
CA LEU A 338 0.85 4.64 21.04
C LEU A 338 1.16 4.55 22.55
N LEU A 339 2.34 5.03 23.00
CA LEU A 339 2.66 5.16 24.42
C LEU A 339 1.70 6.12 25.14
N ILE A 340 1.49 7.34 24.60
CA ILE A 340 0.57 8.32 25.19
C ILE A 340 -0.87 7.76 25.25
N LEU A 341 -1.29 7.02 24.22
CA LEU A 341 -2.59 6.34 24.23
C LEU A 341 -2.63 5.25 25.31
N ALA A 342 -1.60 4.40 25.41
CA ALA A 342 -1.52 3.36 26.44
C ALA A 342 -1.54 3.93 27.87
N GLU A 343 -0.81 5.02 28.13
CA GLU A 343 -0.77 5.72 29.41
C GLU A 343 -2.15 6.26 29.79
N SER A 344 -2.84 6.94 28.87
CA SER A 344 -4.20 7.46 29.11
C SER A 344 -5.24 6.35 29.33
N LEU A 345 -5.08 5.20 28.66
CA LEU A 345 -5.91 4.00 28.81
C LEU A 345 -5.45 3.06 29.95
N LYS A 346 -4.36 3.38 30.66
CA LYS A 346 -3.75 2.58 31.74
C LYS A 346 -3.37 1.14 31.30
N ILE A 347 -2.98 0.96 30.04
CA ILE A 347 -2.53 -0.32 29.47
C ILE A 347 -1.02 -0.47 29.72
N PRO A 348 -0.54 -1.56 30.34
CA PRO A 348 0.88 -1.87 30.40
C PRO A 348 1.41 -2.16 28.98
N PHE A 349 2.20 -1.26 28.42
CA PHE A 349 2.48 -1.24 26.98
C PHE A 349 3.98 -1.25 26.65
N GLU A 350 4.33 -1.91 25.54
CA GLU A 350 5.68 -1.93 24.98
C GLU A 350 5.59 -1.89 23.43
N PHE A 351 6.55 -1.21 22.79
CA PHE A 351 6.58 -1.08 21.33
C PHE A 351 7.99 -1.31 20.78
N HIS A 352 8.08 -2.12 19.73
CA HIS A 352 9.31 -2.38 18.97
C HIS A 352 9.10 -1.99 17.50
N GLY A 353 9.79 -0.93 17.05
CA GLY A 353 9.85 -0.60 15.64
C GLY A 353 10.90 -1.44 14.91
N ILE A 354 10.54 -2.00 13.75
CA ILE A 354 11.47 -2.62 12.80
C ILE A 354 11.45 -1.75 11.53
N ALA A 355 12.50 -0.96 11.33
CA ALA A 355 12.66 -0.11 10.15
C ALA A 355 13.33 -0.92 9.02
N GLY A 356 12.54 -1.36 8.04
CA GLY A 356 12.99 -2.24 6.96
C GLY A 356 11.81 -2.90 6.23
N SER A 357 12.08 -3.68 5.19
CA SER A 357 11.01 -4.35 4.45
C SER A 357 10.40 -5.52 5.23
N ALA A 358 9.07 -5.63 5.21
CA ALA A 358 8.34 -6.81 5.64
C ALA A 358 8.74 -8.09 4.84
N SER A 359 9.29 -7.93 3.63
CA SER A 359 9.84 -9.04 2.83
C SER A 359 11.25 -9.49 3.25
N GLU A 360 11.87 -8.82 4.23
CA GLU A 360 13.23 -9.06 4.74
C GLU A 360 13.27 -9.50 6.21
N THR A 361 12.18 -9.29 6.96
CA THR A 361 12.07 -9.63 8.39
C THR A 361 12.39 -11.10 8.67
N GLN A 362 13.15 -11.33 9.75
CA GLN A 362 13.53 -12.64 10.30
C GLN A 362 12.79 -12.92 11.63
N ARG A 363 12.94 -14.11 12.20
CA ARG A 363 12.20 -14.53 13.41
C ARG A 363 12.66 -13.76 14.65
N GLU A 364 13.96 -13.48 14.69
CA GLU A 364 14.70 -12.89 15.80
C GLU A 364 14.35 -11.40 15.97
N ASP A 365 14.12 -10.70 14.86
CA ASP A 365 13.74 -9.28 14.82
C ASP A 365 12.44 -9.01 15.59
N LEU A 366 11.51 -9.99 15.53
CA LEU A 366 10.15 -9.92 16.08
C LEU A 366 10.10 -10.00 17.62
N LYS A 367 11.21 -10.34 18.28
CA LYS A 367 11.38 -10.27 19.76
C LYS A 367 10.30 -10.97 20.61
N VAL A 368 9.56 -11.91 20.03
CA VAL A 368 8.51 -12.70 20.70
C VAL A 368 9.07 -13.37 21.96
N GLN A 369 8.39 -13.17 23.11
CA GLN A 369 8.81 -13.76 24.38
C GLN A 369 7.98 -15.01 24.73
N PRO A 370 8.53 -15.97 25.50
CA PRO A 370 7.76 -17.11 26.01
C PRO A 370 6.55 -16.65 26.84
N GLY A 371 5.40 -17.29 26.62
CA GLY A 371 4.16 -16.99 27.33
C GLY A 371 3.44 -15.72 26.88
N GLU A 372 3.60 -15.31 25.61
CA GLU A 372 2.81 -14.25 24.98
C GLU A 372 1.79 -14.85 24.00
N ALA A 373 0.56 -14.33 24.03
CA ALA A 373 -0.47 -14.62 23.04
C ALA A 373 -0.21 -13.77 21.79
N ILE A 374 0.30 -14.40 20.73
CA ILE A 374 0.69 -13.69 19.51
C ILE A 374 -0.52 -13.52 18.58
N ALA A 375 -0.76 -12.30 18.13
CA ALA A 375 -1.67 -11.98 17.04
C ALA A 375 -0.89 -11.29 15.92
N VAL A 376 -1.20 -11.60 14.66
CA VAL A 376 -0.47 -11.04 13.50
C VAL A 376 -1.43 -10.38 12.53
N SER A 377 -1.10 -9.18 12.04
CA SER A 377 -1.88 -8.44 11.05
C SER A 377 -1.09 -8.20 9.78
N PHE A 378 -1.66 -8.64 8.66
CA PHE A 378 -1.27 -8.27 7.30
C PHE A 378 -2.35 -7.35 6.73
N SER A 379 -2.22 -6.06 7.02
CA SER A 379 -3.17 -5.03 6.61
C SER A 379 -2.65 -4.31 5.35
N LEU A 380 -3.14 -4.69 4.18
CA LEU A 380 -2.82 -4.06 2.88
C LEU A 380 -1.30 -4.02 2.60
N VAL A 381 -0.64 -5.19 2.57
CA VAL A 381 0.84 -5.27 2.49
C VAL A 381 1.37 -6.50 1.76
N LEU A 382 0.64 -7.62 1.72
CA LEU A 382 1.11 -8.82 1.01
C LEU A 382 1.17 -8.57 -0.49
N HIS A 383 0.32 -7.70 -1.02
CA HIS A 383 0.39 -7.26 -2.42
C HIS A 383 1.64 -6.45 -2.76
N HIS A 384 2.34 -5.81 -1.81
CA HIS A 384 3.63 -5.14 -2.05
C HIS A 384 4.82 -6.08 -2.04
N MET A 385 4.69 -7.26 -1.44
CA MET A 385 5.78 -8.22 -1.38
C MET A 385 6.07 -8.80 -2.78
N PRO A 386 7.34 -8.90 -3.20
CA PRO A 386 7.72 -9.56 -4.44
C PRO A 386 7.18 -10.98 -4.52
N ASP A 387 6.71 -11.33 -5.71
CA ASP A 387 6.13 -12.64 -6.02
C ASP A 387 7.07 -13.49 -6.88
N GLU A 388 6.58 -14.65 -7.29
CA GLU A 388 7.30 -15.68 -8.03
C GLU A 388 7.71 -15.22 -9.46
N SER A 389 7.22 -14.06 -9.93
CA SER A 389 7.62 -13.43 -11.21
C SER A 389 8.75 -12.41 -11.09
N VAL A 390 9.12 -12.00 -9.87
CA VAL A 390 10.16 -10.98 -9.60
C VAL A 390 11.52 -11.62 -9.31
N GLY A 391 11.54 -12.81 -8.73
CA GLY A 391 12.77 -13.53 -8.40
C GLY A 391 12.53 -14.96 -7.92
N SER A 392 13.61 -15.71 -7.67
CA SER A 392 13.55 -17.11 -7.26
C SER A 392 13.16 -17.33 -5.79
N GLN A 393 13.05 -16.27 -4.98
CA GLN A 393 12.57 -16.36 -3.61
C GLN A 393 11.10 -15.96 -3.53
N ASN A 394 10.23 -16.86 -3.09
CA ASN A 394 8.84 -16.51 -2.80
C ASN A 394 8.73 -15.81 -1.44
N HIS A 395 8.83 -14.48 -1.41
CA HIS A 395 8.74 -13.71 -0.16
C HIS A 395 7.37 -13.84 0.51
N ARG A 396 6.29 -14.00 -0.27
CA ARG A 396 4.91 -14.19 0.21
C ARG A 396 4.79 -15.52 0.99
N ASP A 397 5.24 -16.63 0.42
CA ASP A 397 5.22 -17.92 1.13
C ASP A 397 6.20 -17.93 2.32
N ARG A 398 7.39 -17.31 2.17
CA ARG A 398 8.39 -17.24 3.25
C ARG A 398 7.86 -16.54 4.49
N ILE A 399 7.14 -15.42 4.35
CA ILE A 399 6.62 -14.68 5.50
C ILE A 399 5.43 -15.41 6.16
N LEU A 400 4.59 -16.10 5.38
CA LEU A 400 3.51 -16.92 5.93
C LEU A 400 4.05 -18.13 6.71
N GLN A 401 5.10 -18.79 6.20
CA GLN A 401 5.82 -19.85 6.93
C GLN A 401 6.51 -19.32 8.19
N LEU A 402 7.15 -18.13 8.13
CA LEU A 402 7.73 -17.47 9.29
C LEU A 402 6.66 -17.26 10.38
N VAL A 403 5.53 -16.66 10.02
CA VAL A 403 4.43 -16.41 10.95
C VAL A 403 3.82 -17.71 11.48
N LYS A 404 3.63 -18.75 10.65
CA LYS A 404 3.14 -20.04 11.15
C LYS A 404 4.08 -20.66 12.18
N SER A 405 5.38 -20.50 12.00
CA SER A 405 6.41 -21.00 12.94
C SER A 405 6.38 -20.29 14.32
N LEU A 406 5.65 -19.19 14.48
CA LEU A 406 5.40 -18.53 15.76
C LEU A 406 4.25 -19.17 16.55
N SER A 407 3.42 -20.00 15.92
CA SER A 407 2.17 -20.55 16.48
C SER A 407 1.21 -19.47 17.02
N PRO A 408 0.82 -18.47 16.19
CA PRO A 408 -0.05 -17.38 16.62
C PRO A 408 -1.46 -17.86 17.01
N LYS A 409 -2.12 -17.09 17.88
CA LYS A 409 -3.54 -17.25 18.24
C LYS A 409 -4.47 -16.91 17.08
N VAL A 410 -4.07 -15.93 16.26
CA VAL A 410 -4.74 -15.56 15.01
C VAL A 410 -3.79 -14.82 14.08
N VAL A 411 -3.97 -14.99 12.78
CA VAL A 411 -3.44 -14.14 11.72
C VAL A 411 -4.62 -13.51 10.98
N THR A 412 -4.63 -12.18 10.85
CA THR A 412 -5.63 -11.45 10.06
C THR A 412 -5.01 -10.97 8.76
N VAL A 413 -5.73 -11.13 7.65
CA VAL A 413 -5.32 -10.71 6.31
C VAL A 413 -6.42 -9.84 5.71
N VAL A 414 -6.05 -8.60 5.36
CA VAL A 414 -6.90 -7.60 4.71
C VAL A 414 -6.23 -7.18 3.41
N GLU A 415 -6.86 -7.44 2.27
CA GLU A 415 -6.27 -7.27 0.94
C GLU A 415 -7.30 -6.76 -0.08
N LEU A 416 -6.83 -6.05 -1.12
CA LEU A 416 -7.69 -5.48 -2.17
C LEU A 416 -8.15 -6.56 -3.16
N GLU A 417 -9.46 -6.65 -3.41
CA GLU A 417 -10.06 -7.73 -4.20
C GLU A 417 -9.98 -7.44 -5.71
N SER A 418 -8.77 -7.52 -6.25
CA SER A 418 -8.49 -7.22 -7.66
C SER A 418 -7.46 -8.16 -8.26
N ASN A 419 -7.66 -8.55 -9.52
CA ASN A 419 -6.77 -9.47 -10.26
C ASN A 419 -5.67 -8.73 -11.04
N ASN A 420 -5.02 -7.72 -10.44
CA ASN A 420 -4.03 -6.93 -11.16
C ASN A 420 -2.69 -7.63 -11.35
N ASN A 421 -2.37 -8.71 -10.62
CA ASN A 421 -1.08 -9.39 -10.78
C ASN A 421 -1.03 -10.42 -11.93
N THR A 422 -1.58 -10.08 -13.09
CA THR A 422 -1.54 -10.94 -14.29
C THR A 422 -0.37 -10.55 -15.22
N ALA A 423 0.16 -11.52 -15.97
CA ALA A 423 1.31 -11.29 -16.85
C ALA A 423 1.01 -10.39 -18.07
N PRO A 424 -0.11 -10.56 -18.82
CA PRO A 424 -0.42 -9.69 -19.96
C PRO A 424 -0.78 -8.28 -19.52
N PHE A 425 -0.29 -7.25 -20.21
CA PHE A 425 -0.51 -5.86 -19.83
C PHE A 425 -1.96 -5.42 -20.06
N LEU A 426 -2.54 -5.69 -21.24
CA LEU A 426 -3.94 -5.35 -21.53
C LEU A 426 -4.91 -5.93 -20.47
N SER A 427 -4.72 -7.18 -20.04
CA SER A 427 -5.53 -7.80 -18.99
C SER A 427 -5.43 -7.07 -17.65
N ARG A 428 -4.24 -6.61 -17.25
CA ARG A 428 -4.06 -5.77 -16.07
C ARG A 428 -4.78 -4.43 -16.23
N PHE A 429 -4.59 -3.75 -17.37
CA PHE A 429 -5.20 -2.45 -17.63
C PHE A 429 -6.73 -2.49 -17.53
N LEU A 430 -7.36 -3.49 -18.16
CA LEU A 430 -8.82 -3.66 -18.12
C LEU A 430 -9.32 -3.92 -16.69
N GLN A 431 -8.57 -4.68 -15.88
CA GLN A 431 -8.91 -4.90 -14.46
C GLN A 431 -8.66 -3.65 -13.60
N THR A 432 -7.60 -2.88 -13.84
CA THR A 432 -7.35 -1.59 -13.16
C THR A 432 -8.48 -0.61 -13.47
N LEU A 433 -8.86 -0.46 -14.74
CA LEU A 433 -9.98 0.36 -15.17
C LEU A 433 -11.29 -0.09 -14.51
N LYS A 434 -11.59 -1.40 -14.47
CA LYS A 434 -12.80 -1.91 -13.81
C LYS A 434 -12.81 -1.60 -12.30
N TYR A 435 -11.72 -1.91 -11.60
CA TYR A 435 -11.62 -1.73 -10.15
C TYR A 435 -11.69 -0.25 -9.74
N TYR A 436 -10.86 0.60 -10.34
CA TYR A 436 -10.83 2.02 -9.97
C TYR A 436 -12.06 2.79 -10.48
N THR A 437 -12.84 2.27 -11.46
CA THR A 437 -14.15 2.88 -11.80
C THR A 437 -15.05 2.90 -10.55
N ALA A 438 -15.17 1.77 -9.86
CA ALA A 438 -15.96 1.66 -8.63
C ALA A 438 -15.42 2.57 -7.50
N VAL A 439 -14.08 2.67 -7.34
CA VAL A 439 -13.44 3.57 -6.36
C VAL A 439 -13.70 5.05 -6.68
N PHE A 440 -13.65 5.44 -7.95
CA PHE A 440 -13.87 6.84 -8.36
C PHE A 440 -15.34 7.25 -8.31
N GLU A 441 -16.26 6.32 -8.56
CA GLU A 441 -17.71 6.50 -8.35
C GLU A 441 -18.05 6.63 -6.85
N SER A 442 -17.43 5.82 -5.99
CA SER A 442 -17.72 5.82 -4.54
C SER A 442 -17.17 7.04 -3.79
N ILE A 443 -16.19 7.73 -4.39
CA ILE A 443 -15.72 9.04 -3.94
C ILE A 443 -16.62 10.18 -4.47
N ASP A 444 -17.20 10.04 -5.66
CA ASP A 444 -18.07 11.05 -6.30
C ASP A 444 -19.37 11.32 -5.52
N VAL A 445 -19.87 10.31 -4.80
CA VAL A 445 -21.05 10.46 -3.91
C VAL A 445 -20.74 11.12 -2.57
N THR A 446 -19.46 11.24 -2.19
CA THR A 446 -19.07 11.70 -0.85
C THR A 446 -18.50 13.12 -0.84
N LEU A 447 -17.81 13.57 -1.90
CA LEU A 447 -17.24 14.92 -1.98
C LEU A 447 -17.50 15.59 -3.35
N PRO A 448 -17.74 16.92 -3.38
CA PRO A 448 -17.94 17.67 -4.63
C PRO A 448 -16.82 17.53 -5.66
N ARG A 449 -17.15 17.70 -6.94
CA ARG A 449 -16.24 17.45 -8.08
C ARG A 449 -15.14 18.50 -8.27
N ASP A 450 -15.27 19.65 -7.63
CA ASP A 450 -14.27 20.70 -7.51
C ASP A 450 -13.57 20.72 -6.13
N HIS A 451 -13.92 19.80 -5.22
CA HIS A 451 -13.37 19.78 -3.86
C HIS A 451 -11.88 19.48 -3.86
N LYS A 452 -11.07 20.44 -3.41
CA LYS A 452 -9.59 20.37 -3.49
C LYS A 452 -9.01 19.15 -2.79
N GLU A 453 -9.51 18.80 -1.61
CA GLU A 453 -9.03 17.64 -0.87
C GLU A 453 -9.35 16.32 -1.58
N ARG A 454 -10.47 16.27 -2.34
CA ARG A 454 -10.83 15.09 -3.15
C ARG A 454 -9.88 14.92 -4.33
N ILE A 455 -9.55 16.02 -5.01
CA ILE A 455 -8.54 16.06 -6.08
C ILE A 455 -7.18 15.63 -5.52
N ASN A 456 -6.80 16.13 -4.33
CA ASN A 456 -5.53 15.79 -3.69
C ASN A 456 -5.48 14.31 -3.27
N VAL A 457 -6.56 13.74 -2.72
CA VAL A 457 -6.67 12.30 -2.43
C VAL A 457 -6.51 11.47 -3.70
N GLU A 458 -7.20 11.82 -4.78
CA GLU A 458 -7.08 11.09 -6.05
C GLU A 458 -5.67 11.19 -6.65
N GLN A 459 -5.05 12.37 -6.59
CA GLN A 459 -3.72 12.62 -7.14
C GLN A 459 -2.57 12.03 -6.31
N HIS A 460 -2.65 12.09 -4.98
CA HIS A 460 -1.53 11.70 -4.09
C HIS A 460 -1.71 10.33 -3.43
N CYS A 461 -2.94 9.82 -3.34
CA CYS A 461 -3.20 8.48 -2.84
C CYS A 461 -3.40 7.48 -4.00
N LEU A 462 -4.37 7.74 -4.90
CA LEU A 462 -4.81 6.72 -5.86
C LEU A 462 -4.00 6.69 -7.17
N ALA A 463 -3.63 7.86 -7.72
CA ALA A 463 -2.96 7.96 -9.01
C ALA A 463 -1.57 7.32 -9.02
N ARG A 464 -0.85 7.39 -7.89
CA ARG A 464 0.45 6.72 -7.69
C ARG A 464 0.35 5.21 -7.94
N ASP A 465 -0.69 4.60 -7.39
CA ASP A 465 -0.90 3.15 -7.43
C ASP A 465 -1.40 2.73 -8.83
N ILE A 466 -2.31 3.52 -9.43
CA ILE A 466 -2.74 3.37 -10.83
C ILE A 466 -1.54 3.42 -11.79
N VAL A 467 -0.63 4.39 -11.62
CA VAL A 467 0.58 4.53 -12.44
C VAL A 467 1.49 3.32 -12.26
N ASN A 468 1.68 2.81 -11.05
CA ASN A 468 2.52 1.62 -10.84
C ASN A 468 1.92 0.37 -11.51
N LEU A 469 0.62 0.12 -11.36
CA LEU A 469 -0.11 -1.03 -11.93
C LEU A 469 -0.05 -1.09 -13.48
N VAL A 470 -0.03 0.08 -14.13
CA VAL A 470 -0.12 0.23 -15.59
C VAL A 470 1.26 0.45 -16.24
N ALA A 471 2.11 1.29 -15.65
CA ALA A 471 3.35 1.77 -16.27
C ALA A 471 4.63 1.05 -15.80
N CYS A 472 4.61 0.37 -14.66
CA CYS A 472 5.78 -0.37 -14.15
C CYS A 472 5.72 -1.87 -14.47
N GLU A 473 6.89 -2.50 -14.51
CA GLU A 473 7.08 -3.94 -14.69
C GLU A 473 8.23 -4.46 -13.79
N GLY A 474 8.37 -5.78 -13.68
CA GLY A 474 9.48 -6.39 -12.93
C GLY A 474 9.53 -5.95 -11.46
N THR A 475 10.73 -5.67 -10.95
CA THR A 475 10.99 -5.15 -9.59
C THR A 475 10.39 -3.76 -9.33
N GLU A 476 10.14 -2.97 -10.38
CA GLU A 476 9.60 -1.61 -10.28
C GLU A 476 8.07 -1.60 -10.12
N ARG A 477 7.40 -2.71 -10.46
CA ARG A 477 5.97 -2.92 -10.18
C ARG A 477 5.84 -3.49 -8.77
N ILE A 478 5.42 -2.64 -7.84
CA ILE A 478 5.21 -2.93 -6.42
C ILE A 478 3.75 -3.33 -6.19
N GLU A 479 2.81 -2.65 -6.85
CA GLU A 479 1.38 -2.93 -6.71
C GLU A 479 1.00 -4.23 -7.44
N ARG A 480 0.77 -5.31 -6.67
CA ARG A 480 0.55 -6.66 -7.20
C ARG A 480 -0.64 -7.34 -6.51
N HIS A 481 -1.81 -6.69 -6.62
CA HIS A 481 -3.09 -7.18 -6.09
C HIS A 481 -3.48 -8.55 -6.67
N GLU A 482 -4.01 -9.40 -5.80
CA GLU A 482 -4.49 -10.73 -6.14
C GLU A 482 -5.81 -11.01 -5.43
N LEU A 483 -6.76 -11.61 -6.17
CA LEU A 483 -8.05 -12.06 -5.64
C LEU A 483 -7.86 -12.99 -4.44
N PHE A 484 -8.69 -12.85 -3.41
CA PHE A 484 -8.60 -13.56 -2.14
C PHE A 484 -8.39 -15.08 -2.29
N ARG A 485 -9.00 -15.71 -3.29
CA ARG A 485 -8.78 -17.15 -3.60
C ARG A 485 -7.31 -17.55 -3.73
N LYS A 486 -6.42 -16.67 -4.19
CA LYS A 486 -4.96 -16.91 -4.23
C LYS A 486 -4.32 -16.83 -2.84
N TRP A 487 -4.69 -15.81 -2.05
CA TRP A 487 -4.24 -15.67 -0.66
C TRP A 487 -4.69 -16.85 0.19
N ARG A 488 -5.95 -17.28 0.05
CA ARG A 488 -6.53 -18.47 0.66
C ARG A 488 -5.68 -19.72 0.39
N SER A 489 -5.26 -19.94 -0.85
CA SER A 489 -4.39 -21.06 -1.21
C SER A 489 -2.99 -20.97 -0.57
N ARG A 490 -2.33 -19.81 -0.59
CA ARG A 490 -1.02 -19.65 0.08
C ARG A 490 -1.12 -19.86 1.59
N LEU A 491 -2.18 -19.39 2.23
CA LEU A 491 -2.43 -19.59 3.67
C LEU A 491 -2.68 -21.08 3.99
N PHE A 492 -3.45 -21.80 3.17
CA PHE A 492 -3.57 -23.27 3.30
C PHE A 492 -2.23 -23.99 3.10
N MET A 493 -1.42 -23.62 2.10
CA MET A 493 -0.10 -24.23 1.85
C MET A 493 0.90 -23.95 2.99
N ALA A 494 0.82 -22.78 3.63
CA ALA A 494 1.55 -22.45 4.85
C ALA A 494 0.98 -23.11 6.12
N GLY A 495 -0.06 -23.95 6.01
CA GLY A 495 -0.62 -24.74 7.11
C GLY A 495 -1.62 -23.98 8.00
N PHE A 496 -2.15 -22.83 7.57
CA PHE A 496 -3.23 -22.14 8.26
C PHE A 496 -4.60 -22.75 7.96
N LYS A 497 -5.54 -22.59 8.89
CA LYS A 497 -6.96 -22.91 8.74
C LYS A 497 -7.80 -21.64 8.85
N PRO A 498 -8.84 -21.46 8.02
CA PRO A 498 -9.76 -20.34 8.16
C PRO A 498 -10.41 -20.30 9.55
N HIS A 499 -10.55 -19.10 10.09
CA HIS A 499 -11.25 -18.81 11.33
C HIS A 499 -12.33 -17.76 11.01
N PRO A 500 -13.60 -18.17 10.83
CA PRO A 500 -14.67 -17.24 10.47
C PRO A 500 -14.82 -16.11 11.48
N LEU A 501 -15.09 -14.91 10.98
CA LEU A 501 -15.38 -13.74 11.82
C LEU A 501 -16.74 -13.93 12.53
N SER A 502 -16.85 -13.49 13.78
CA SER A 502 -18.09 -13.71 14.54
C SER A 502 -19.24 -12.82 14.04
N PRO A 503 -20.51 -13.22 14.25
CA PRO A 503 -21.67 -12.37 13.97
C PRO A 503 -21.63 -11.01 14.67
N PHE A 504 -20.90 -10.87 15.78
CA PHE A 504 -20.70 -9.58 16.46
C PHE A 504 -19.75 -8.65 15.69
N VAL A 505 -18.67 -9.21 15.11
CA VAL A 505 -17.78 -8.47 14.20
C VAL A 505 -18.57 -8.04 12.97
N ASN A 506 -19.33 -8.97 12.36
CA ASN A 506 -20.10 -8.68 11.14
C ASN A 506 -21.15 -7.58 11.38
N ALA A 507 -21.94 -7.67 12.46
CA ALA A 507 -22.90 -6.63 12.85
C ALA A 507 -22.23 -5.27 13.18
N THR A 508 -21.00 -5.26 13.69
CA THR A 508 -20.22 -4.04 13.91
C THR A 508 -19.81 -3.39 12.58
N ILE A 509 -19.46 -4.19 11.57
CA ILE A 509 -19.17 -3.70 10.21
C ILE A 509 -20.45 -3.21 9.51
N GLU A 510 -21.58 -3.89 9.65
CA GLU A 510 -22.88 -3.37 9.18
C GLU A 510 -23.23 -2.03 9.83
N ALA A 511 -22.92 -1.86 11.13
CA ALA A 511 -23.13 -0.61 11.85
C ALA A 511 -22.20 0.51 11.36
N LEU A 512 -20.94 0.20 11.01
CA LEU A 512 -20.03 1.15 10.36
C LEU A 512 -20.62 1.62 9.02
N LEU A 513 -21.05 0.70 8.16
CA LEU A 513 -21.46 1.02 6.78
C LEU A 513 -22.75 1.84 6.69
N LYS A 514 -23.60 1.82 7.73
CA LYS A 514 -24.78 2.71 7.85
C LYS A 514 -24.44 4.21 7.94
N ASN A 515 -23.16 4.56 8.08
CA ASN A 515 -22.66 5.94 8.02
C ASN A 515 -22.20 6.37 6.60
N TYR A 516 -22.29 5.46 5.62
CA TYR A 516 -21.85 5.65 4.24
C TYR A 516 -23.02 5.48 3.25
N CYS A 517 -22.75 5.67 1.95
CA CYS A 517 -23.74 5.46 0.88
C CYS A 517 -24.23 4.01 0.83
N ASP A 518 -25.54 3.83 0.65
CA ASP A 518 -26.26 2.56 0.45
C ASP A 518 -25.75 1.68 -0.70
N LYS A 519 -24.94 2.23 -1.60
CA LYS A 519 -24.25 1.50 -2.68
C LYS A 519 -23.04 0.70 -2.20
N TYR A 520 -22.54 0.92 -0.97
CA TYR A 520 -21.54 0.06 -0.37
C TYR A 520 -22.20 -1.26 0.07
N THR A 521 -21.62 -2.38 -0.35
CA THR A 521 -22.12 -3.73 -0.07
C THR A 521 -21.23 -4.45 0.93
N LEU A 522 -21.84 -5.27 1.78
CA LEU A 522 -21.15 -6.19 2.69
C LEU A 522 -21.65 -7.61 2.43
N GLU A 523 -20.73 -8.55 2.26
CA GLU A 523 -21.07 -9.94 1.98
C GLU A 523 -20.12 -10.87 2.76
N GLU A 524 -20.66 -11.87 3.44
CA GLU A 524 -19.87 -12.96 4.01
C GLU A 524 -19.91 -14.18 3.07
N ARG A 525 -18.75 -14.66 2.63
CA ARG A 525 -18.60 -15.95 1.93
C ARG A 525 -17.47 -16.74 2.58
N ASP A 526 -17.69 -18.02 2.85
CA ASP A 526 -16.67 -18.93 3.39
C ASP A 526 -15.94 -18.45 4.67
N GLY A 527 -16.61 -17.66 5.51
CA GLY A 527 -16.02 -17.06 6.72
C GLY A 527 -15.14 -15.82 6.46
N VAL A 528 -15.31 -15.19 5.30
CA VAL A 528 -14.53 -14.03 4.82
C VAL A 528 -15.50 -12.91 4.48
N LEU A 529 -15.23 -11.70 5.00
CA LEU A 529 -16.00 -10.52 4.66
C LEU A 529 -15.46 -9.86 3.39
N TYR A 530 -16.38 -9.48 2.51
CA TYR A 530 -16.14 -8.68 1.30
C TYR A 530 -16.84 -7.34 1.47
N LEU A 531 -16.08 -6.25 1.46
CA LEU A 531 -16.59 -4.90 1.24
C LEU A 531 -16.61 -4.65 -0.27
N GLY A 532 -17.77 -4.29 -0.81
CA GLY A 532 -17.94 -3.95 -2.22
C GLY A 532 -18.56 -2.57 -2.46
N TRP A 533 -18.57 -2.18 -3.72
CA TRP A 533 -19.35 -1.07 -4.26
C TRP A 533 -20.20 -1.60 -5.40
N LEU A 534 -21.52 -1.54 -5.25
CA LEU A 534 -22.48 -2.19 -6.14
C LEU A 534 -22.08 -3.68 -6.35
N ASN A 535 -21.77 -4.06 -7.59
CA ASN A 535 -21.41 -5.43 -7.98
C ASN A 535 -19.89 -5.67 -8.09
N GLN A 536 -19.05 -4.80 -7.49
CA GLN A 536 -17.60 -4.92 -7.50
C GLN A 536 -17.06 -4.98 -6.07
N ASN A 537 -16.53 -6.13 -5.67
CA ASN A 537 -15.75 -6.29 -4.44
C ASN A 537 -14.53 -5.35 -4.47
N LEU A 538 -14.21 -4.70 -3.34
CA LEU A 538 -13.09 -3.77 -3.21
C LEU A 538 -12.06 -4.26 -2.20
N VAL A 539 -12.48 -4.69 -1.02
CA VAL A 539 -11.58 -5.13 0.06
C VAL A 539 -12.10 -6.44 0.66
N THR A 540 -11.20 -7.38 0.94
CA THR A 540 -11.50 -8.58 1.74
C THR A 540 -10.90 -8.49 3.14
N SER A 541 -11.53 -9.16 4.10
CA SER A 541 -10.97 -9.38 5.43
C SER A 541 -11.20 -10.82 5.88
N SER A 542 -10.15 -11.48 6.34
CA SER A 542 -10.16 -12.88 6.79
C SER A 542 -9.29 -13.09 8.03
N ALA A 543 -9.63 -14.09 8.84
CA ALA A 543 -8.85 -14.52 10.00
C ALA A 543 -8.50 -16.02 9.92
N TRP A 544 -7.39 -16.40 10.55
CA TRP A 544 -6.70 -17.67 10.32
C TRP A 544 -5.95 -18.17 11.56
N ILE A 545 -5.80 -19.50 11.71
CA ILE A 545 -5.10 -20.15 12.83
C ILE A 545 -4.11 -21.24 12.37
#